data_AF-A0A3E1B7L9-F1
#
_entry.id   AF-A0A3E1B7L9-F1
#
_cell.length_a   1.000
_cell.length_b   1.000
_cell.length_c   1.000
_cell.angle_alpha   90.00
_cell.angle_beta   90.00
_cell.angle_gamma   90.00
#
_symmetry.space_group_name_H-M   'P 1'
#
loop_
_entity.id
_entity.type
_entity.pdbx_description
1 polymer ?
#
loop_
_entity_poly.entity_id
_entity_poly.type
_entity_poly.pdbx_seq_one_letter_code
_entity_poly.pdbx_strand_id
1 'polypeptide(L)'
;MATKALRKRTVSEFERAALPHQIEASSLIKSPPLHEGLSFIKKNTEKGGGYDYWANVPTGGSYGPDAEIGQRLAEEFIAFIGKHHNVGNATLLGSIMLAMETSATRGHKIGFMNTINKYAMAGGYVSQLPQDEAQEPTKQTSDPRPAAVLKLEGLLKEAAALLRANEDLQIAQVALNEHGIHTMYKIPGFRKHDALRDKIIAYRDGLRAFREMPIETFTKENEDQIAADMYEKHEDALREWKGAAPTREGAIEALKLFTEIDVFEGDFRSDDTLAQTLRLAALRYLEGLEGMVA
;
A
#
# COMPACT_ATOMS: atom_id res chain seq x y z
N MET A 1 -1.62 -57.30 19.91
CA MET A 1 -0.23 -57.65 19.51
C MET A 1 -0.06 -57.20 18.07
N ALA A 2 0.62 -56.06 17.82
CA ALA A 2 2.06 -55.97 17.47
C ALA A 2 2.30 -56.55 16.06
N THR A 3 2.73 -55.80 15.04
CA THR A 3 3.99 -55.06 14.86
C THR A 3 3.82 -54.04 13.71
N LYS A 4 4.15 -52.74 13.80
CA LYS A 4 5.45 -52.05 13.95
C LYS A 4 6.53 -52.49 12.95
N ALA A 5 7.08 -51.49 12.26
CA ALA A 5 8.41 -51.42 11.62
C ALA A 5 8.57 -51.92 10.17
N LEU A 6 8.69 -50.96 9.25
CA LEU A 6 9.80 -50.78 8.28
C LEU A 6 9.41 -49.54 7.45
N ARG A 7 9.90 -48.33 7.74
CA ARG A 7 11.17 -47.85 7.19
C ARG A 7 11.63 -46.62 8.00
N LYS A 8 12.47 -46.84 9.01
CA LYS A 8 13.36 -45.83 9.60
C LYS A 8 14.76 -46.42 9.56
N ARG A 9 15.62 -45.90 8.69
CA ARG A 9 17.05 -45.61 8.92
C ARG A 9 17.76 -45.38 7.60
N THR A 10 18.84 -44.60 7.70
CA THR A 10 19.76 -44.10 6.67
C THR A 10 19.09 -43.02 5.82
N VAL A 11 19.35 -41.72 6.00
CA VAL A 11 20.56 -40.99 6.44
C VAL A 11 20.05 -39.55 6.73
N SER A 12 19.99 -38.95 7.93
CA SER A 12 20.88 -38.96 9.10
C SER A 12 22.33 -38.64 8.76
N GLU A 13 22.58 -37.67 7.87
CA GLU A 13 23.94 -37.10 7.69
C GLU A 13 23.98 -35.70 7.05
N PHE A 14 22.85 -34.97 6.97
CA PHE A 14 22.84 -33.55 6.62
C PHE A 14 22.54 -32.61 7.80
N GLU A 15 22.45 -33.15 9.02
CA GLU A 15 22.10 -32.41 10.24
C GLU A 15 23.31 -32.01 11.11
N ARG A 16 24.51 -31.87 10.53
CA ARG A 16 25.67 -31.32 11.24
C ARG A 16 26.49 -30.38 10.36
N ALA A 17 26.05 -29.13 10.26
CA ALA A 17 26.91 -27.95 10.30
C ALA A 17 26.07 -26.68 10.10
N ALA A 18 25.41 -26.21 11.15
CA ALA A 18 25.11 -24.79 11.32
C ALA A 18 24.90 -24.52 12.81
N LEU A 19 25.92 -23.92 13.44
CA LEU A 19 25.85 -23.35 14.78
C LEU A 19 24.76 -22.25 14.84
N PRO A 20 24.22 -21.96 16.04
CA PRO A 20 23.00 -21.19 16.20
C PRO A 20 23.29 -19.71 15.97
N HIS A 21 23.02 -19.20 14.77
CA HIS A 21 22.62 -17.81 14.67
C HIS A 21 21.21 -17.71 15.22
N GLN A 22 21.14 -17.24 16.47
CA GLN A 22 19.96 -16.58 16.99
C GLN A 22 19.50 -15.58 15.93
N ILE A 23 18.44 -15.94 15.22
CA ILE A 23 17.63 -14.99 14.50
C ILE A 23 16.99 -14.16 15.60
N GLU A 24 17.65 -13.06 15.97
CA GLU A 24 16.94 -11.94 16.57
C GLU A 24 15.90 -11.55 15.53
N ALA A 25 14.68 -12.02 15.77
CA ALA A 25 13.51 -11.59 15.04
C ALA A 25 13.57 -10.07 14.98
N SER A 26 13.65 -9.52 13.77
CA SER A 26 13.39 -8.11 13.51
C SER A 26 12.04 -7.80 14.16
N SER A 27 12.07 -7.29 15.38
CA SER A 27 10.88 -7.02 16.15
C SER A 27 10.24 -5.79 15.52
N LEU A 28 9.43 -6.02 14.48
CA LEU A 28 8.28 -5.18 14.19
C LEU A 28 7.70 -4.81 15.56
N ILE A 29 7.71 -3.52 15.91
CA ILE A 29 7.11 -3.06 17.16
C ILE A 29 5.65 -3.47 17.07
N LYS A 30 5.33 -4.63 17.62
CA LYS A 30 4.00 -5.21 17.56
C LYS A 30 3.16 -4.36 18.50
N SER A 31 2.42 -3.42 17.92
CA SER A 31 1.49 -2.60 18.67
C SER A 31 0.52 -3.53 19.39
N PRO A 32 0.28 -3.35 20.69
CA PRO A 32 -0.82 -4.05 21.33
C PRO A 32 -2.14 -3.63 20.65
N PRO A 33 -3.19 -4.47 20.74
CA PRO A 33 -4.52 -4.09 20.31
C PRO A 33 -4.93 -2.74 20.90
N LEU A 34 -5.61 -1.90 20.10
CA LEU A 34 -5.90 -0.51 20.50
C LEU A 34 -6.64 -0.40 21.83
N HIS A 35 -7.65 -1.25 22.04
CA HIS A 35 -8.42 -1.32 23.28
C HIS A 35 -7.64 -1.77 24.52
N GLU A 36 -6.42 -2.32 24.36
CA GLU A 36 -5.51 -2.62 25.47
C GLU A 36 -4.56 -1.45 25.77
N GLY A 37 -4.32 -0.58 24.79
CA GLY A 37 -3.37 0.54 24.88
C GLY A 37 -3.98 1.92 25.01
N LEU A 38 -5.29 2.06 24.76
CA LEU A 38 -6.05 3.31 24.81
C LEU A 38 -7.35 3.09 25.58
N SER A 39 -7.45 3.70 26.76
CA SER A 39 -8.52 3.52 27.75
C SER A 39 -9.92 3.91 27.25
N PHE A 40 -9.96 4.77 26.24
CA PHE A 40 -11.18 5.29 25.61
C PHE A 40 -11.54 4.56 24.31
N ILE A 41 -10.89 3.44 24.01
CA ILE A 41 -11.18 2.61 22.84
C ILE A 41 -11.69 1.24 23.27
N LYS A 42 -12.78 0.78 22.66
CA LYS A 42 -13.36 -0.54 22.91
C LYS A 42 -13.44 -1.33 21.62
N LYS A 43 -13.16 -2.63 21.69
CA LYS A 43 -13.37 -3.54 20.56
C LYS A 43 -14.86 -3.82 20.39
N ASN A 44 -15.39 -3.66 19.17
CA ASN A 44 -16.77 -4.00 18.87
C ASN A 44 -16.89 -5.52 18.70
N THR A 45 -17.66 -6.17 19.57
CA THR A 45 -17.86 -7.63 19.57
C THR A 45 -19.11 -8.07 18.82
N GLU A 46 -19.96 -7.13 18.39
CA GLU A 46 -21.24 -7.43 17.76
C GLU A 46 -21.22 -7.12 16.25
N LYS A 47 -21.40 -8.17 15.44
CA LYS A 47 -21.74 -8.18 14.00
C LYS A 47 -20.93 -7.26 13.04
N GLY A 48 -19.60 -7.23 13.14
CA GLY A 48 -18.79 -6.59 12.08
C GLY A 48 -17.31 -6.35 12.37
N GLY A 49 -16.84 -6.62 13.59
CA GLY A 49 -15.47 -6.26 13.97
C GLY A 49 -15.26 -4.75 14.11
N GLY A 50 -14.01 -4.32 14.25
CA GLY A 50 -13.65 -2.92 14.41
C GLY A 50 -13.63 -2.42 15.87
N TYR A 51 -13.55 -1.09 16.01
CA TYR A 51 -13.40 -0.41 17.30
C TYR A 51 -14.42 0.72 17.44
N ASP A 52 -14.93 0.89 18.65
CA ASP A 52 -15.49 2.15 19.12
C ASP A 52 -14.33 3.01 19.63
N TYR A 53 -14.07 4.11 18.92
CA TYR A 53 -12.93 5.01 19.15
C TYR A 53 -13.19 6.07 20.22
N TRP A 54 -14.38 6.07 20.82
CA TRP A 54 -14.72 6.96 21.93
C TRP A 54 -15.68 6.28 22.91
N ALA A 55 -15.21 5.18 23.50
CA ALA A 55 -15.97 4.34 24.41
C ALA A 55 -15.69 4.68 25.87
N ASN A 56 -16.72 4.62 26.71
CA ASN A 56 -16.63 4.71 28.17
C ASN A 56 -15.98 5.99 28.73
N VAL A 57 -15.96 7.09 27.97
CA VAL A 57 -15.43 8.36 28.46
C VAL A 57 -16.46 9.02 29.39
N PRO A 58 -16.15 9.20 30.70
CA PRO A 58 -17.07 9.81 31.63
C PRO A 58 -17.26 11.30 31.32
N THR A 59 -18.41 11.86 31.68
CA THR A 59 -18.60 13.31 31.71
C THR A 59 -18.27 13.83 33.11
N GLY A 60 -17.49 14.90 33.18
CA GLY A 60 -17.20 15.65 34.40
C GLY A 60 -18.27 16.69 34.75
N GLY A 61 -19.38 16.73 33.99
CA GLY A 61 -20.57 17.54 34.29
C GLY A 61 -20.46 19.03 33.96
N SER A 62 -19.29 19.50 33.54
CA SER A 62 -19.07 20.88 33.08
C SER A 62 -17.83 20.96 32.18
N TYR A 63 -17.70 22.10 31.46
CA TYR A 63 -16.67 22.27 30.44
C TYR A 63 -15.22 22.05 30.93
N GLY A 64 -14.87 22.58 32.11
CA GLY A 64 -13.49 22.49 32.64
C GLY A 64 -13.05 21.05 32.92
N PRO A 65 -13.75 20.30 33.78
CA PRO A 65 -13.48 18.89 34.03
C PRO A 65 -13.50 18.02 32.76
N ASP A 66 -14.44 18.25 31.84
CA ASP A 66 -14.45 17.56 30.55
C ASP A 66 -13.20 17.87 29.72
N ALA A 67 -12.72 19.13 29.74
CA ALA A 67 -11.48 19.50 29.05
C ALA A 67 -10.25 18.85 29.67
N GLU A 68 -10.20 18.69 30.99
CA GLU A 68 -9.12 17.96 31.68
C GLU A 68 -9.14 16.46 31.35
N ILE A 69 -10.33 15.85 31.26
CA ILE A 69 -10.47 14.46 30.77
C ILE A 69 -9.95 14.37 29.33
N GLY A 70 -10.40 15.27 28.44
CA GLY A 70 -9.94 15.31 27.05
C GLY A 70 -8.42 15.45 26.93
N GLN A 71 -7.80 16.32 27.73
CA GLN A 71 -6.34 16.48 27.78
C GLN A 71 -5.63 15.17 28.16
N ARG A 72 -6.07 14.52 29.25
CA ARG A 72 -5.44 13.27 29.71
C ARG A 72 -5.53 12.15 28.67
N LEU A 73 -6.67 12.01 28.00
CA LEU A 73 -6.84 11.01 26.93
C LEU A 73 -5.98 11.33 25.70
N ALA A 74 -5.76 12.62 25.39
CA ALA A 74 -4.83 13.01 24.33
C ALA A 74 -3.37 12.71 24.69
N GLU A 75 -2.95 12.92 25.93
CA GLU A 75 -1.61 12.54 26.41
C GLU A 75 -1.40 11.03 26.33
N GLU A 76 -2.41 10.23 26.71
CA GLU A 76 -2.41 8.78 26.54
C GLU A 76 -2.26 8.37 25.07
N PHE A 77 -3.05 8.98 24.18
CA PHE A 77 -2.98 8.77 22.74
C PHE A 77 -1.59 9.10 22.16
N ILE A 78 -1.03 10.25 22.53
CA ILE A 78 0.29 10.69 22.07
C ILE A 78 1.39 9.74 22.55
N ALA A 79 1.34 9.31 23.82
CA ALA A 79 2.28 8.34 24.36
C ALA A 79 2.19 7.00 23.61
N PHE A 80 0.97 6.54 23.30
CA PHE A 80 0.73 5.32 22.56
C PHE A 80 1.32 5.38 21.15
N ILE A 81 0.99 6.41 20.35
CA ILE A 81 1.48 6.52 18.97
C ILE A 81 2.98 6.80 18.90
N GLY A 82 3.55 7.49 19.91
CA GLY A 82 4.99 7.68 20.00
C GLY A 82 5.73 6.36 20.25
N LYS A 83 5.23 5.54 21.19
CA LYS A 83 5.82 4.25 21.54
C LYS A 83 5.60 3.18 20.46
N HIS A 84 4.45 3.20 19.80
CA HIS A 84 4.04 2.22 18.80
C HIS A 84 3.84 2.87 17.42
N HIS A 85 4.79 3.68 16.96
CA HIS A 85 4.67 4.40 15.70
C HIS A 85 4.60 3.44 14.51
N ASN A 86 3.50 3.50 13.75
CA ASN A 86 3.31 2.80 12.49
C ASN A 86 2.24 3.53 11.65
N VAL A 87 2.10 3.16 10.37
CA VAL A 87 1.18 3.83 9.43
C VAL A 87 -0.28 3.76 9.91
N GLY A 88 -0.72 2.62 10.45
CA GLY A 88 -2.09 2.47 10.97
C GLY A 88 -2.37 3.39 12.16
N ASN A 89 -1.41 3.48 13.08
CA ASN A 89 -1.49 4.35 14.25
C ASN A 89 -1.44 5.84 13.88
N ALA A 90 -0.77 6.20 12.77
CA ALA A 90 -0.74 7.57 12.25
C ALA A 90 -2.12 8.05 11.74
N THR A 91 -3.00 7.14 11.32
CA THR A 91 -4.34 7.49 10.81
C THR A 91 -5.44 7.51 11.88
N LEU A 92 -5.15 7.05 13.11
CA LEU A 92 -6.15 6.89 14.19
C LEU A 92 -6.83 8.19 14.62
N LEU A 93 -6.13 9.32 14.55
CA LEU A 93 -6.67 10.60 14.98
C LEU A 93 -7.99 10.94 14.25
N GLY A 94 -8.07 10.63 12.94
CA GLY A 94 -9.29 10.85 12.16
C GLY A 94 -10.48 10.03 12.67
N SER A 95 -10.26 8.74 12.97
CA SER A 95 -11.31 7.86 13.52
C SER A 95 -11.78 8.30 14.90
N ILE A 96 -10.85 8.73 15.77
CA ILE A 96 -11.16 9.25 17.11
C ILE A 96 -11.98 10.54 17.00
N MET A 97 -11.60 11.46 16.11
CA MET A 97 -12.34 12.71 15.90
C MET A 97 -13.77 12.47 15.41
N LEU A 98 -13.96 11.55 14.46
CA LEU A 98 -15.30 11.18 13.99
C LEU A 98 -16.16 10.59 15.12
N ALA A 99 -15.58 9.73 15.96
CA ALA A 99 -16.29 9.17 17.11
C ALA A 99 -16.63 10.26 18.15
N MET A 100 -15.67 11.12 18.49
CA MET A 100 -15.89 12.27 19.38
C MET A 100 -17.04 13.16 18.90
N GLU A 101 -17.20 13.33 17.59
CA GLU A 101 -18.24 14.20 17.05
C GLU A 101 -19.64 13.75 17.49
N THR A 102 -19.84 12.44 17.59
CA THR A 102 -21.12 11.82 17.93
C THR A 102 -21.44 11.78 19.43
N SER A 103 -20.43 11.69 20.30
CA SER A 103 -20.64 11.32 21.70
C SER A 103 -19.85 12.16 22.73
N ALA A 104 -18.82 12.90 22.30
CA ALA A 104 -18.01 13.71 23.20
C ALA A 104 -18.65 15.09 23.45
N THR A 105 -18.54 15.57 24.67
CA THR A 105 -18.90 16.95 25.03
C THR A 105 -17.92 17.96 24.42
N ARG A 106 -18.31 19.24 24.38
CA ARG A 106 -17.44 20.32 23.90
C ARG A 106 -16.12 20.41 24.70
N GLY A 107 -16.18 20.19 26.01
CA GLY A 107 -14.98 20.20 26.86
C GLY A 107 -13.98 19.13 26.43
N HIS A 108 -14.43 17.89 26.28
CA HIS A 108 -13.60 16.77 25.80
C HIS A 108 -12.91 17.09 24.48
N LYS A 109 -13.69 17.54 23.48
CA LYS A 109 -13.16 17.87 22.14
C LYS A 109 -12.06 18.94 22.21
N ILE A 110 -12.32 20.03 22.94
CA ILE A 110 -11.37 21.14 23.05
C ILE A 110 -10.12 20.74 23.86
N GLY A 111 -10.29 20.04 24.98
CA GLY A 111 -9.16 19.57 25.80
C GLY A 111 -8.25 18.60 25.04
N PHE A 112 -8.85 17.65 24.32
CA PHE A 112 -8.12 16.69 23.50
C PHE A 112 -7.37 17.39 22.37
N MET A 113 -8.07 18.18 21.54
CA MET A 113 -7.47 18.81 20.35
C MET A 113 -6.44 19.90 20.70
N ASN A 114 -6.63 20.66 21.78
CA ASN A 114 -5.63 21.63 22.23
C ASN A 114 -4.32 20.93 22.63
N THR A 115 -4.42 19.76 23.24
CA THR A 115 -3.25 18.96 23.63
C THR A 115 -2.54 18.44 22.40
N ILE A 116 -3.26 17.86 21.43
CA ILE A 116 -2.68 17.46 20.14
C ILE A 116 -1.98 18.65 19.45
N ASN A 117 -2.61 19.82 19.43
CA ASN A 117 -2.03 21.02 18.84
C ASN A 117 -0.73 21.45 19.54
N LYS A 118 -0.62 21.32 20.87
CA LYS A 118 0.64 21.59 21.60
C LYS A 118 1.77 20.69 21.13
N TYR A 119 1.50 19.39 20.95
CA TYR A 119 2.51 18.46 20.45
C TYR A 119 2.83 18.68 18.97
N ALA A 120 1.84 19.06 18.15
CA ALA A 120 2.07 19.45 16.77
C ALA A 120 2.94 20.72 16.67
N MET A 121 2.70 21.73 17.50
CA MET A 121 3.55 22.93 17.60
C MET A 121 4.97 22.57 18.03
N ALA A 122 5.14 21.68 19.02
CA ALA A 122 6.47 21.24 19.44
C ALA A 122 7.21 20.50 18.31
N GLY A 123 6.54 19.58 17.62
CA GLY A 123 7.10 18.90 16.45
C GLY A 123 7.42 19.84 15.29
N GLY A 124 6.56 20.84 15.06
CA GLY A 124 6.76 21.90 14.07
C GLY A 124 7.94 22.81 14.43
N TYR A 125 8.10 23.18 15.70
CA TYR A 125 9.24 23.96 16.17
C TYR A 125 10.55 23.19 15.95
N VAL A 126 10.60 21.92 16.38
CA VAL A 126 11.78 21.06 16.19
C VAL A 126 12.12 20.88 14.71
N SER A 127 11.12 20.79 13.82
CA SER A 127 11.36 20.64 12.38
C SER A 127 11.83 21.92 11.68
N GLN A 128 11.67 23.08 12.33
CA GLN A 128 12.05 24.40 11.82
C GLN A 128 13.29 24.99 12.51
N LEU A 129 13.89 24.29 13.48
CA LEU A 129 15.15 24.72 14.09
C LEU A 129 16.22 24.87 13.00
N PRO A 130 16.89 26.04 12.87
CA PRO A 130 18.00 26.23 11.96
C PRO A 130 19.07 25.17 12.23
N GLN A 131 19.43 24.40 11.22
CA GLN A 131 20.53 23.43 11.28
C GLN A 131 21.87 24.17 11.15
N ASP A 132 22.16 25.12 12.02
CA ASP A 132 23.45 25.80 12.08
C ASP A 132 23.97 25.79 13.51
N GLU A 133 24.73 24.75 13.84
CA GLU A 133 25.96 24.86 14.63
C GLU A 133 26.83 23.63 14.37
N ALA A 134 28.11 23.91 14.14
CA ALA A 134 29.15 23.01 13.68
C ALA A 134 29.31 21.74 14.52
N GLN A 135 29.44 20.59 13.85
CA GLN A 135 30.22 19.49 14.40
C GLN A 135 31.66 19.62 13.89
N GLU A 136 32.55 20.00 14.81
CA GLU A 136 33.98 19.65 14.73
C GLU A 136 34.13 18.14 14.43
N PRO A 137 35.22 17.71 13.75
CA PRO A 137 35.42 16.31 13.41
C PRO A 137 35.87 15.53 14.66
N THR A 138 34.95 15.28 15.59
CA THR A 138 35.21 14.38 16.71
C THR A 138 34.93 12.95 16.27
N LYS A 139 36.03 12.20 16.15
CA LYS A 139 36.17 10.73 16.22
C LYS A 139 34.94 9.93 15.84
N GLN A 140 35.09 9.22 14.72
CA GLN A 140 34.24 8.14 14.23
C GLN A 140 33.99 7.09 15.34
N THR A 141 33.06 7.37 16.25
CA THR A 141 32.36 6.38 17.03
C THR A 141 31.55 5.58 16.02
N SER A 142 31.87 4.29 15.88
CA SER A 142 31.11 3.38 15.04
C SER A 142 29.65 3.44 15.47
N ASP A 143 28.80 4.02 14.62
CA ASP A 143 27.38 4.06 14.85
C ASP A 143 26.89 2.61 15.00
N PRO A 144 26.30 2.22 16.15
CA PRO A 144 25.90 0.84 16.39
C PRO A 144 24.69 0.43 15.54
N ARG A 145 24.07 1.36 14.82
CA ARG A 145 22.91 1.09 13.96
C ARG A 145 23.34 0.29 12.73
N PRO A 146 22.52 -0.69 12.28
CA PRO A 146 22.83 -1.47 11.09
C PRO A 146 23.08 -0.56 9.87
N ALA A 147 24.05 -0.91 9.02
CA ALA A 147 24.41 -0.13 7.83
C ALA A 147 23.20 0.14 6.90
N ALA A 148 22.23 -0.76 6.88
CA ALA A 148 20.96 -0.58 6.16
C ALA A 148 20.13 0.59 6.69
N VAL A 149 20.11 0.81 8.01
CA VAL A 149 19.40 1.92 8.66
C VAL A 149 20.07 3.25 8.34
N LEU A 150 21.41 3.30 8.34
CA LEU A 150 22.16 4.49 7.94
C LEU A 150 21.94 4.84 6.47
N LYS A 151 21.89 3.83 5.60
CA LYS A 151 21.57 4.00 4.18
C LYS A 151 20.14 4.50 3.97
N LEU A 152 19.16 3.97 4.71
CA LEU A 152 17.78 4.44 4.68
C LEU A 152 17.65 5.89 5.15
N GLU A 153 18.35 6.27 6.22
CA GLU A 153 18.37 7.65 6.70
C GLU A 153 18.99 8.61 5.66
N GLY A 154 20.05 8.18 4.97
CA GLY A 154 20.64 8.91 3.85
C GLY A 154 19.65 9.13 2.70
N LEU A 155 18.95 8.07 2.29
CA LEU A 155 17.91 8.14 1.25
C LEU A 155 16.74 9.03 1.66
N LEU A 156 16.35 9.03 2.94
CA LEU A 156 15.31 9.93 3.46
C LEU A 156 15.74 11.40 3.40
N LYS A 157 16.99 11.71 3.73
CA LYS A 157 17.54 13.07 3.61
C LYS A 157 17.59 13.54 2.16
N GLU A 158 18.01 12.67 1.25
CA GLU A 158 18.05 12.95 -0.19
C GLU A 158 16.63 13.16 -0.76
N ALA A 159 15.67 12.32 -0.39
CA ALA A 159 14.27 12.48 -0.75
C ALA A 159 13.71 13.81 -0.22
N ALA A 160 14.01 14.19 1.02
CA ALA A 160 13.59 15.47 1.58
C ALA A 160 14.20 16.67 0.83
N ALA A 161 15.47 16.57 0.42
CA ALA A 161 16.11 17.62 -0.39
C ALA A 161 15.46 17.76 -1.77
N LEU A 162 15.13 16.63 -2.43
CA LEU A 162 14.43 16.63 -3.72
C LEU A 162 13.04 17.24 -3.61
N LEU A 163 12.29 16.92 -2.56
CA LEU A 163 10.95 17.49 -2.34
C LEU A 163 10.98 19.01 -2.10
N ARG A 164 11.98 19.51 -1.34
CA ARG A 164 12.17 20.96 -1.15
C ARG A 164 12.61 21.67 -2.43
N ALA A 165 13.40 21.02 -3.27
CA ALA A 165 13.85 21.60 -4.53
C ALA A 165 12.74 21.67 -5.59
N ASN A 166 11.63 20.95 -5.39
CA ASN A 166 10.51 20.82 -6.34
C ASN A 166 9.17 21.03 -5.62
N GLU A 167 8.99 22.20 -4.98
CA GLU A 167 7.77 22.55 -4.24
C GLU A 167 6.50 22.53 -5.12
N ASP A 168 6.66 22.72 -6.43
CA ASP A 168 5.60 22.67 -7.43
C ASP A 168 4.94 21.29 -7.57
N LEU A 169 5.61 20.22 -7.12
CA LEU A 169 5.06 18.87 -7.11
C LEU A 169 3.96 18.67 -6.05
N GLN A 170 3.86 19.57 -5.06
CA GLN A 170 2.84 19.53 -3.99
C GLN A 170 2.81 18.20 -3.20
N ILE A 171 3.93 17.48 -3.12
CA ILE A 171 4.00 16.19 -2.42
C ILE A 171 4.17 16.45 -0.92
N ALA A 172 3.07 16.37 -0.18
CA ALA A 172 3.07 16.56 1.28
C ALA A 172 3.65 15.36 2.06
N GLN A 173 3.57 14.15 1.50
CA GLN A 173 4.03 12.93 2.17
C GLN A 173 4.37 11.81 1.17
N VAL A 174 5.41 11.04 1.49
CA VAL A 174 5.84 9.83 0.79
C VAL A 174 5.72 8.65 1.76
N ALA A 175 4.88 7.66 1.43
CA ALA A 175 4.69 6.45 2.22
C ALA A 175 5.24 5.23 1.46
N LEU A 176 5.87 4.30 2.18
CA LEU A 176 6.26 3.00 1.63
C LEU A 176 5.34 1.90 2.18
N ASN A 177 4.84 1.05 1.29
CA ASN A 177 4.18 -0.20 1.65
C ASN A 177 4.77 -1.36 0.86
N GLU A 178 4.26 -2.57 1.09
CA GLU A 178 4.68 -3.81 0.43
C GLU A 178 4.50 -3.81 -1.11
N HIS A 179 3.83 -2.80 -1.66
CA HIS A 179 3.60 -2.62 -3.09
C HIS A 179 4.34 -1.40 -3.69
N GLY A 180 5.13 -0.68 -2.90
CA GLY A 180 6.02 0.39 -3.36
C GLY A 180 5.79 1.74 -2.67
N ILE A 181 6.12 2.82 -3.40
CA ILE A 181 6.04 4.20 -2.92
C ILE A 181 4.67 4.78 -3.29
N HIS A 182 3.89 5.18 -2.28
CA HIS A 182 2.63 5.89 -2.43
C HIS A 182 2.79 7.36 -2.01
N THR A 183 2.34 8.27 -2.86
CA THR A 183 2.17 9.70 -2.53
C THR A 183 0.68 10.01 -2.36
N MET A 184 0.31 10.92 -1.45
CA MET A 184 -1.09 11.35 -1.28
C MET A 184 -1.62 12.15 -2.48
N TYR A 185 -0.74 12.66 -3.33
CA TYR A 185 -1.09 13.35 -4.57
C TYR A 185 -0.58 12.56 -5.78
N LYS A 186 -1.35 12.56 -6.86
CA LYS A 186 -0.95 11.98 -8.15
C LYS A 186 0.24 12.78 -8.69
N ILE A 187 1.43 12.18 -8.71
CA ILE A 187 2.61 12.80 -9.31
C ILE A 187 2.32 12.98 -10.82
N PRO A 188 2.26 14.21 -11.35
CA PRO A 188 2.07 14.44 -12.78
C PRO A 188 3.19 13.74 -13.56
N GLY A 189 2.81 12.85 -14.48
CA GLY A 189 3.77 12.09 -15.30
C GLY A 189 4.21 10.74 -14.73
N PHE A 190 3.99 10.45 -13.44
CA PHE A 190 4.27 9.12 -12.90
C PHE A 190 3.11 8.17 -13.25
N ARG A 191 3.40 7.13 -14.01
CA ARG A 191 2.48 6.01 -14.28
C ARG A 191 3.20 4.73 -13.86
N LYS A 192 2.55 3.91 -13.03
CA LYS A 192 3.01 2.55 -12.79
C LYS A 192 2.99 1.83 -14.14
N HIS A 193 4.13 1.26 -14.53
CA HIS A 193 4.24 0.51 -15.77
C HIS A 193 3.22 -0.64 -15.77
N ASP A 194 2.42 -0.71 -16.83
CA ASP A 194 1.36 -1.70 -16.96
C ASP A 194 1.48 -2.38 -18.33
N ALA A 195 2.25 -3.46 -18.35
CA ALA A 195 2.54 -4.20 -19.57
C ALA A 195 1.27 -4.79 -20.23
N LEU A 196 0.22 -5.09 -19.45
CA LEU A 196 -1.05 -5.56 -20.02
C LEU A 196 -1.74 -4.41 -20.75
N ARG A 197 -1.85 -3.27 -20.08
CA ARG A 197 -2.45 -2.07 -20.65
C ARG A 197 -1.71 -1.57 -21.89
N ASP A 198 -0.38 -1.59 -21.86
CA ASP A 198 0.44 -1.16 -22.99
C ASP A 198 0.21 -2.06 -24.22
N LYS A 199 0.07 -3.37 -24.01
CA LYS A 199 -0.31 -4.32 -25.07
C LYS A 199 -1.72 -4.09 -25.61
N ILE A 200 -2.69 -3.79 -24.73
CA ILE A 200 -4.07 -3.45 -25.13
C ILE A 200 -4.09 -2.18 -25.99
N ILE A 201 -3.34 -1.15 -25.59
CA ILE A 201 -3.22 0.09 -26.35
C ILE A 201 -2.59 -0.18 -27.71
N ALA A 202 -1.46 -0.91 -27.75
CA ALA A 202 -0.77 -1.24 -28.99
C ALA A 202 -1.64 -2.06 -29.95
N TYR A 203 -2.41 -3.02 -29.44
CA TYR A 203 -3.39 -3.78 -30.24
C TYR A 203 -4.47 -2.87 -30.84
N ARG A 204 -5.06 -1.97 -30.03
CA ARG A 204 -6.11 -1.04 -30.51
C ARG A 204 -5.58 -0.03 -31.52
N ASP A 205 -4.39 0.50 -31.29
CA ASP A 205 -3.75 1.45 -32.20
C ASP A 205 -3.38 0.76 -33.51
N GLY A 206 -2.86 -0.47 -33.44
CA GLY A 206 -2.61 -1.33 -34.59
C GLY A 206 -3.86 -1.63 -35.42
N LEU A 207 -4.95 -2.06 -34.77
CA LEU A 207 -6.24 -2.31 -35.42
C LEU A 207 -6.82 -1.05 -36.05
N ARG A 208 -6.72 0.09 -35.37
CA ARG A 208 -7.20 1.37 -35.91
C ARG A 208 -6.41 1.74 -37.15
N ALA A 209 -5.09 1.70 -37.06
CA ALA A 209 -4.23 2.05 -38.18
C ALA A 209 -4.46 1.10 -39.36
N PHE A 210 -4.62 -0.21 -39.13
CA PHE A 210 -5.00 -1.19 -40.16
C PHE A 210 -6.33 -0.82 -40.84
N ARG A 211 -7.37 -0.49 -40.07
CA ARG A 211 -8.70 -0.10 -40.60
C ARG A 211 -8.70 1.23 -41.36
N GLU A 212 -7.77 2.12 -41.05
CA GLU A 212 -7.63 3.43 -41.70
C GLU A 212 -6.76 3.37 -42.97
N MET A 213 -6.11 2.24 -43.27
CA MET A 213 -5.29 2.11 -44.48
C MET A 213 -6.14 2.15 -45.75
N PRO A 214 -5.69 2.82 -46.82
CA PRO A 214 -6.34 2.78 -48.12
C PRO A 214 -6.44 1.34 -48.63
N ILE A 215 -7.59 0.96 -49.18
CA ILE A 215 -7.85 -0.40 -49.70
C ILE A 215 -6.80 -0.81 -50.74
N GLU A 216 -6.28 0.14 -51.51
CA GLU A 216 -5.26 -0.05 -52.53
C GLU A 216 -3.90 -0.51 -51.97
N THR A 217 -3.70 -0.40 -50.65
CA THR A 217 -2.49 -0.86 -49.97
C THR A 217 -2.48 -2.37 -49.74
N PHE A 218 -3.66 -3.00 -49.78
CA PHE A 218 -3.83 -4.42 -49.57
C PHE A 218 -3.77 -5.18 -50.90
N THR A 219 -2.85 -6.14 -50.97
CA THR A 219 -2.79 -7.18 -51.98
C THR A 219 -2.91 -8.53 -51.30
N LYS A 220 -3.34 -9.55 -52.05
CA LYS A 220 -3.49 -10.91 -51.52
C LYS A 220 -2.17 -11.46 -50.95
N GLU A 221 -1.04 -10.98 -51.44
CA GLU A 221 0.30 -11.42 -51.06
C GLU A 221 0.87 -10.67 -49.84
N ASN A 222 0.33 -9.50 -49.47
CA ASN A 222 0.87 -8.67 -48.37
C ASN A 222 -0.10 -8.49 -47.18
N GLU A 223 -1.38 -8.81 -47.33
CA GLU A 223 -2.42 -8.59 -46.32
C GLU A 223 -2.07 -9.25 -44.97
N ASP A 224 -1.65 -10.51 -45.00
CA ASP A 224 -1.24 -11.26 -43.80
C ASP A 224 -0.04 -10.60 -43.10
N GLN A 225 0.95 -10.13 -43.86
CA GLN A 225 2.13 -9.47 -43.30
C GLN A 225 1.77 -8.11 -42.69
N ILE A 226 0.87 -7.37 -43.33
CA ILE A 226 0.36 -6.09 -42.80
C ILE A 226 -0.41 -6.32 -41.51
N ALA A 227 -1.28 -7.33 -41.44
CA ALA A 227 -2.01 -7.68 -40.21
C ALA A 227 -1.03 -8.07 -39.08
N ALA A 228 -0.06 -8.95 -39.39
CA ALA A 228 0.98 -9.41 -38.47
C ALA A 228 1.78 -8.25 -37.85
N ASP A 229 2.21 -7.32 -38.69
CA ASP A 229 3.02 -6.18 -38.27
C ASP A 229 2.22 -5.14 -37.48
N MET A 230 0.93 -5.01 -37.77
CA MET A 230 0.10 -3.93 -37.23
C MET A 230 -0.53 -4.33 -35.89
N TYR A 231 -1.22 -5.47 -35.82
CA TYR A 231 -1.99 -5.83 -34.62
C TYR A 231 -1.86 -7.28 -34.17
N GLU A 232 -1.62 -8.28 -35.04
CA GLU A 232 -1.67 -9.69 -34.61
C GLU A 232 -0.58 -10.01 -33.58
N LYS A 233 0.63 -9.46 -33.74
CA LYS A 233 1.71 -9.61 -32.72
C LYS A 233 1.31 -9.13 -31.32
N HIS A 234 0.42 -8.14 -31.25
CA HIS A 234 -0.10 -7.61 -29.99
C HIS A 234 -1.28 -8.45 -29.51
N GLU A 235 -2.11 -8.95 -30.42
CA GLU A 235 -3.18 -9.91 -30.14
C GLU A 235 -2.64 -11.21 -29.54
N ASP A 236 -1.64 -11.81 -30.16
CA ASP A 236 -0.97 -13.03 -29.69
C ASP A 236 -0.40 -12.82 -28.29
N ALA A 237 0.28 -11.69 -28.08
CA ALA A 237 0.84 -11.37 -26.77
C ALA A 237 -0.24 -11.14 -25.69
N LEU A 238 -1.47 -10.77 -26.07
CA LEU A 238 -2.60 -10.71 -25.16
C LEU A 238 -3.22 -12.09 -24.94
N ARG A 239 -3.29 -12.96 -25.96
CA ARG A 239 -3.75 -14.36 -25.84
C ARG A 239 -2.82 -15.19 -24.95
N GLU A 240 -1.52 -14.94 -25.00
CA GLU A 240 -0.52 -15.61 -24.18
C GLU A 240 -0.47 -15.10 -22.72
N TRP A 241 -1.26 -14.07 -22.37
CA TRP A 241 -1.19 -13.43 -21.08
C TRP A 241 -1.76 -14.32 -19.95
N LYS A 242 -0.89 -14.84 -19.07
CA LYS A 242 -1.32 -15.73 -17.97
C LYS A 242 -1.44 -15.04 -16.61
N GLY A 243 -1.03 -13.79 -16.47
CA GLY A 243 -0.98 -13.08 -15.19
C GLY A 243 -2.26 -12.36 -14.81
N ALA A 244 -2.38 -11.94 -13.54
CA ALA A 244 -3.35 -10.92 -13.16
C ALA A 244 -3.01 -9.58 -13.84
N ALA A 245 -4.00 -8.71 -14.02
CA ALA A 245 -3.72 -7.33 -14.41
C ALA A 245 -2.84 -6.65 -13.35
N PRO A 246 -1.73 -5.97 -13.72
CA PRO A 246 -0.80 -5.39 -12.74
C PRO A 246 -1.36 -4.17 -12.00
N THR A 247 -2.38 -3.52 -12.56
CA THR A 247 -3.01 -2.31 -12.03
C THR A 247 -4.52 -2.32 -12.24
N ARG A 248 -5.22 -1.47 -11.49
CA ARG A 248 -6.65 -1.21 -11.67
C ARG A 248 -6.97 -0.75 -13.08
N GLU A 249 -6.15 0.16 -13.61
CA GLU A 249 -6.32 0.71 -14.95
C GLU A 249 -6.16 -0.37 -16.02
N GLY A 250 -5.18 -1.28 -15.86
CA GLY A 250 -5.01 -2.45 -16.74
C GLY A 250 -6.21 -3.40 -16.68
N ALA A 251 -6.73 -3.66 -15.48
CA ALA A 251 -7.94 -4.49 -15.31
C ALA A 251 -9.17 -3.87 -16.00
N ILE A 252 -9.35 -2.55 -15.85
CA ILE A 252 -10.44 -1.81 -16.51
C ILE A 252 -10.28 -1.86 -18.03
N GLU A 253 -9.08 -1.62 -18.56
CA GLU A 253 -8.86 -1.67 -20.02
C GLU A 253 -9.04 -3.08 -20.58
N ALA A 254 -8.68 -4.13 -19.84
CA ALA A 254 -8.95 -5.51 -20.22
C ALA A 254 -10.46 -5.79 -20.32
N LEU A 255 -11.26 -5.30 -19.36
CA LEU A 255 -12.72 -5.44 -19.40
C LEU A 255 -13.35 -4.67 -20.56
N LYS A 256 -12.87 -3.46 -20.86
CA LYS A 256 -13.35 -2.70 -22.02
C LYS A 256 -13.06 -3.43 -23.33
N LEU A 257 -11.82 -3.92 -23.49
CA LEU A 257 -11.45 -4.65 -24.68
C LEU A 257 -12.24 -5.96 -24.81
N PHE A 258 -12.47 -6.66 -23.69
CA PHE A 258 -13.35 -7.83 -23.63
C PHE A 258 -14.77 -7.54 -24.14
N THR A 259 -15.33 -6.34 -23.86
CA THR A 259 -16.65 -5.94 -24.38
C THR A 259 -16.65 -5.52 -25.85
N GLU A 260 -15.49 -5.18 -26.41
CA GLU A 260 -15.32 -4.74 -27.80
C GLU A 260 -15.04 -5.89 -28.76
N ILE A 261 -14.41 -6.96 -28.28
CA ILE A 261 -14.18 -8.18 -29.06
C ILE A 261 -15.52 -8.89 -29.21
N ASP A 262 -15.95 -9.08 -30.46
CA ASP A 262 -17.24 -9.69 -30.76
C ASP A 262 -17.28 -11.13 -30.22
N VAL A 263 -18.12 -11.37 -29.21
CA VAL A 263 -18.18 -12.62 -28.42
C VAL A 263 -18.80 -13.78 -29.24
N PHE A 264 -19.13 -13.55 -30.51
CA PHE A 264 -19.98 -14.44 -31.31
C PHE A 264 -19.24 -15.34 -32.32
N GLU A 265 -17.92 -15.20 -32.52
CA GLU A 265 -17.19 -16.00 -33.54
C GLU A 265 -16.42 -17.21 -32.99
N GLY A 266 -16.37 -17.44 -31.67
CA GLY A 266 -15.71 -18.59 -31.08
C GLY A 266 -16.41 -19.09 -29.84
N ASP A 267 -16.60 -20.41 -29.74
CA ASP A 267 -17.18 -21.08 -28.58
C ASP A 267 -16.53 -20.55 -27.29
N PHE A 268 -17.31 -19.83 -26.49
CA PHE A 268 -16.92 -19.18 -25.22
C PHE A 268 -16.31 -20.16 -24.19
N ARG A 269 -16.32 -21.46 -24.51
CA ARG A 269 -15.79 -22.57 -23.73
C ARG A 269 -14.37 -22.99 -24.12
N SER A 270 -13.77 -22.40 -25.16
CA SER A 270 -12.37 -22.65 -25.48
C SER A 270 -11.44 -21.77 -24.64
N ASP A 271 -10.56 -22.42 -23.88
CA ASP A 271 -9.68 -21.80 -22.88
C ASP A 271 -8.63 -20.83 -23.49
N ASP A 272 -8.49 -20.80 -24.82
CA ASP A 272 -7.47 -20.04 -25.55
C ASP A 272 -7.99 -18.77 -26.26
N THR A 273 -9.21 -18.34 -25.94
CA THR A 273 -9.76 -17.10 -26.51
C THR A 273 -9.16 -15.85 -25.86
N LEU A 274 -8.92 -14.82 -26.67
CA LEU A 274 -8.50 -13.51 -26.18
C LEU A 274 -9.47 -12.95 -25.13
N ALA A 275 -10.78 -13.12 -25.38
CA ALA A 275 -11.84 -12.70 -24.46
C ALA A 275 -11.70 -13.37 -23.07
N GLN A 276 -11.49 -14.68 -23.04
CA GLN A 276 -11.29 -15.42 -21.79
C GLN A 276 -10.02 -14.98 -21.06
N THR A 277 -8.95 -14.71 -21.80
CA THR A 277 -7.68 -14.25 -21.24
C THR A 277 -7.82 -12.88 -20.56
N LEU A 278 -8.46 -11.92 -21.22
CA LEU A 278 -8.71 -10.58 -20.67
C LEU A 278 -9.62 -10.64 -19.44
N ARG A 279 -10.66 -11.48 -19.48
CA ARG A 279 -11.55 -11.73 -18.35
C ARG A 279 -10.78 -12.28 -17.14
N LEU A 280 -9.94 -13.30 -17.34
CA LEU A 280 -9.15 -13.91 -16.26
C LEU A 280 -8.13 -12.93 -15.67
N ALA A 281 -7.48 -12.12 -16.51
CA ALA A 281 -6.55 -11.10 -16.03
C ALA A 281 -7.24 -10.08 -15.10
N ALA A 282 -8.44 -9.63 -15.46
CA ALA A 282 -9.24 -8.71 -14.64
C ALA A 282 -9.79 -9.38 -13.37
N LEU A 283 -10.32 -10.61 -13.47
CA LEU A 283 -10.84 -11.35 -12.32
C LEU A 283 -9.76 -11.63 -11.27
N ARG A 284 -8.59 -12.10 -11.69
CA ARG A 284 -7.46 -12.37 -10.77
C ARG A 284 -6.98 -11.10 -10.07
N TYR A 285 -7.05 -9.95 -10.74
CA TYR A 285 -6.76 -8.67 -10.10
C TYR A 285 -7.79 -8.37 -8.99
N LEU A 286 -9.08 -8.57 -9.25
CA LEU A 286 -10.15 -8.34 -8.27
C LEU A 286 -10.10 -9.32 -7.09
N GLU A 287 -9.89 -10.61 -7.36
CA GLU A 287 -9.73 -11.65 -6.32
C GLU A 287 -8.49 -11.37 -5.43
N GLY A 288 -7.42 -10.84 -6.02
CA GLY A 288 -6.26 -10.37 -5.27
C GLY A 288 -6.56 -9.24 -4.29
N LEU A 289 -7.64 -8.46 -4.51
CA LEU A 289 -8.08 -7.40 -3.59
C LEU A 289 -8.94 -7.95 -2.43
N GLU A 290 -9.69 -9.03 -2.63
CA GLU A 290 -10.54 -9.62 -1.57
C GLU A 290 -9.72 -10.24 -0.43
N GLY A 291 -8.50 -10.73 -0.72
CA GLY A 291 -7.55 -11.17 0.29
C GLY A 291 -6.94 -10.05 1.16
N MET A 292 -7.22 -8.77 0.84
CA MET A 292 -6.68 -7.58 1.52
C MET A 292 -7.65 -6.94 2.53
N VAL A 293 -8.87 -7.47 2.69
CA VAL A 293 -9.92 -6.94 3.58
C VAL A 293 -10.04 -7.74 4.90
N ALA A 294 -9.06 -8.60 5.22
CA ALA A 294 -9.02 -9.38 6.47
C ALA A 294 -8.08 -8.77 7.53
#